data_AF-Q27SM4-F1
#
_entry.id   AF-Q27SM4-F1
#
_cell.length_a   1.000
_cell.length_b   1.000
_cell.length_c   1.000
_cell.angle_alpha   90.00
_cell.angle_beta   90.00
_cell.angle_gamma   90.00
#
_symmetry.space_group_name_H-M   'P 1'
#
loop_
_entity.id
_entity.type
_entity.pdbx_description
1 polymer ?
#
loop_
_entity_poly.entity_id
_entity_poly.type
_entity_poly.pdbx_seq_one_letter_code
_entity_poly.pdbx_strand_id
1 'polypeptide(L)'
;GFDAIWISPVITNTPGGYHGYWAQNLLTINSNFGTEKDLFQLVSECHSRGIWVMVDVVANHVGPVGYSYSTIVPFNDASHYHNCNSCPSGCQIQDFNNQPQVEDCRLAGLPDLNQTNSFVSNALLSWITNLTSFYGFDGVRID
;
A
#
# COMPACT_ATOMS: atom_id res chain seq x y z
N GLY A 1 -7.15 20.26 -21.81
CA GLY A 1 -6.37 19.02 -21.68
C GLY A 1 -6.88 18.28 -20.46
N PHE A 2 -6.07 17.43 -19.84
CA PHE A 2 -6.34 16.89 -18.50
C PHE A 2 -5.55 17.70 -17.46
N ASP A 3 -6.15 17.94 -16.30
CA ASP A 3 -5.56 18.76 -15.22
C ASP A 3 -4.91 17.92 -14.11
N ALA A 4 -5.11 16.59 -14.13
CA ALA A 4 -4.53 15.68 -13.14
C ALA A 4 -4.27 14.29 -13.73
N ILE A 5 -3.30 13.59 -13.14
CA ILE A 5 -3.09 12.14 -13.30
C ILE A 5 -3.18 11.45 -11.94
N TRP A 6 -3.64 10.21 -11.95
CA TRP A 6 -3.58 9.29 -10.82
C TRP A 6 -2.71 8.10 -11.22
N ILE A 7 -1.63 7.88 -10.48
CA ILE A 7 -0.66 6.81 -10.76
C ILE A 7 -0.78 5.67 -9.75
N SER A 8 -0.40 4.47 -10.18
CA SER A 8 -0.34 3.25 -9.37
C SER A 8 0.55 3.40 -8.13
N PRO A 9 0.44 2.49 -7.14
CA PRO A 9 1.33 2.51 -5.98
C PRO A 9 2.79 2.34 -6.42
N VAL A 10 3.67 3.24 -5.96
CA VAL A 10 5.05 3.36 -6.47
C VAL A 10 6.08 2.54 -5.68
N ILE A 11 5.68 1.98 -4.54
CA ILE A 11 6.60 1.29 -3.62
C ILE A 11 6.93 -0.12 -4.08
N THR A 12 8.03 -0.66 -3.55
CA THR A 12 8.53 -1.99 -3.91
C THR A 12 7.50 -3.06 -3.59
N ASN A 13 7.21 -3.89 -4.59
CA ASN A 13 6.22 -4.95 -4.53
C ASN A 13 6.88 -6.33 -4.47
N THR A 14 6.17 -7.32 -3.93
CA THR A 14 6.58 -8.73 -4.03
C THR A 14 6.56 -9.19 -5.50
N PRO A 15 7.27 -10.29 -5.88
CA PRO A 15 7.25 -10.81 -7.23
C PRO A 15 5.83 -11.01 -7.78
N GLY A 16 5.60 -10.59 -9.03
CA GLY A 16 4.29 -10.63 -9.68
C GLY A 16 3.37 -9.44 -9.40
N GLY A 17 3.71 -8.57 -8.44
CA GLY A 17 2.92 -7.37 -8.09
C GLY A 17 3.05 -6.21 -9.07
N TYR A 18 2.94 -6.46 -10.38
CA TYR A 18 3.09 -5.44 -11.43
C TYR A 18 2.12 -4.27 -11.31
N HIS A 19 0.96 -4.52 -10.68
CA HIS A 19 -0.11 -3.55 -10.47
C HIS A 19 0.16 -2.60 -9.29
N GLY A 20 1.14 -2.89 -8.43
CA GLY A 20 1.55 -2.05 -7.30
C GLY A 20 0.90 -2.36 -5.95
N TYR A 21 -0.14 -3.22 -5.92
CA TYR A 21 -0.95 -3.48 -4.71
C TYR A 21 -0.40 -4.57 -3.78
N TRP A 22 0.75 -5.15 -4.09
CA TRP A 22 1.38 -6.20 -3.29
C TRP A 22 2.65 -5.67 -2.60
N ALA A 23 2.45 -4.72 -1.70
CA ALA A 23 3.51 -4.04 -0.97
C ALA A 23 4.50 -5.04 -0.32
N GLN A 24 5.79 -4.85 -0.57
CA GLN A 24 6.88 -5.55 0.12
C GLN A 24 7.71 -4.60 0.97
N ASN A 25 8.08 -3.43 0.43
CA ASN A 25 8.88 -2.46 1.16
C ASN A 25 8.36 -1.04 0.90
N LEU A 26 7.75 -0.45 1.93
CA LEU A 26 7.19 0.91 1.85
C LEU A 26 8.27 2.00 1.74
N LEU A 27 9.54 1.67 2.04
CA LEU A 27 10.65 2.63 2.10
C LEU A 27 11.42 2.75 0.79
N THR A 28 11.10 1.94 -0.23
CA THR A 28 11.84 1.92 -1.51
C THR A 28 10.91 1.96 -2.71
N ILE A 29 11.29 2.70 -3.74
CA ILE A 29 10.57 2.76 -5.02
C ILE A 29 10.75 1.47 -5.82
N ASN A 30 9.68 1.01 -6.46
CA ASN A 30 9.70 -0.17 -7.32
C ASN A 30 10.59 0.09 -8.54
N SER A 31 11.70 -0.65 -8.63
CA SER A 31 12.69 -0.49 -9.70
C SER A 31 12.14 -0.78 -11.11
N ASN A 32 11.01 -1.47 -11.24
CA ASN A 32 10.34 -1.66 -12.53
C ASN A 32 9.70 -0.37 -13.07
N PHE A 33 9.40 0.60 -12.20
CA PHE A 33 8.86 1.90 -12.59
C PHE A 33 9.95 2.97 -12.82
N GLY A 34 11.20 2.64 -12.49
CA GLY A 34 12.34 3.53 -12.59
C GLY A 34 12.99 3.78 -11.23
N THR A 35 13.79 4.83 -11.18
CA THR A 35 14.49 5.28 -9.98
C THR A 35 13.68 6.33 -9.23
N GLU A 36 14.08 6.60 -7.99
CA GLU A 36 13.55 7.73 -7.21
C GLU A 36 13.64 9.06 -7.99
N LYS A 37 14.74 9.28 -8.71
CA LYS A 37 14.95 10.47 -9.53
C LYS A 37 13.94 10.56 -10.67
N ASP A 38 13.59 9.42 -11.29
CA ASP A 38 12.61 9.40 -12.37
C ASP A 38 11.22 9.78 -11.85
N LEU A 39 10.86 9.33 -10.64
CA LEU A 39 9.61 9.73 -10.00
C LEU A 39 9.57 11.23 -9.69
N PHE A 40 10.65 11.80 -9.14
CA PHE A 40 10.77 13.24 -8.95
C PHE A 40 10.64 14.02 -10.26
N GLN A 41 11.27 13.53 -11.32
CA GLN A 41 11.19 14.17 -12.62
C GLN A 41 9.77 14.11 -13.19
N LEU A 42 9.07 12.97 -13.06
CA LEU A 42 7.67 12.84 -13.47
C LEU A 42 6.79 13.90 -12.79
N VAL A 43 6.85 14.00 -11.46
CA VAL A 43 6.04 14.96 -10.71
C VAL A 43 6.37 16.40 -11.10
N SER A 44 7.66 16.75 -11.16
CA SER A 44 8.12 18.09 -11.54
C SER A 44 7.68 18.49 -12.96
N GLU A 45 7.76 17.57 -13.93
CA GLU A 45 7.33 17.81 -15.31
C GLU A 45 5.80 17.92 -15.41
N CYS A 46 5.04 17.16 -14.62
CA CYS A 46 3.59 17.35 -14.53
C CYS A 46 3.24 18.75 -13.99
N HIS A 47 3.86 19.15 -12.88
CA HIS A 47 3.64 20.46 -12.27
C HIS A 47 4.02 21.62 -13.19
N SER A 48 5.11 21.52 -13.96
CA SER A 48 5.51 22.57 -14.91
C SER A 48 4.51 22.77 -16.05
N ARG A 49 3.64 21.78 -16.27
CA ARG A 49 2.53 21.81 -17.24
C ARG A 49 1.18 22.12 -16.58
N GLY A 50 1.14 22.42 -15.28
CA GLY A 50 -0.09 22.67 -14.53
C GLY A 50 -0.93 21.42 -14.30
N ILE A 51 -0.32 20.23 -14.28
CA ILE A 51 -0.99 18.95 -14.06
C ILE A 51 -0.69 18.46 -12.64
N TRP A 52 -1.73 18.17 -11.86
CA TRP A 52 -1.61 17.56 -10.54
C TRP A 52 -1.31 16.07 -10.62
N VAL A 53 -0.62 15.53 -9.61
CA VAL A 53 -0.27 14.12 -9.52
C VAL A 53 -0.81 13.53 -8.22
N MET A 54 -1.75 12.61 -8.34
CA MET A 54 -2.22 11.78 -7.23
C MET A 54 -1.52 10.43 -7.24
N VAL A 55 -1.17 9.92 -6.06
CA VAL A 55 -0.56 8.59 -5.90
C VAL A 55 -1.53 7.63 -5.21
N ASP A 56 -1.58 6.39 -5.68
CA ASP A 56 -2.29 5.32 -4.98
C ASP A 56 -1.49 4.84 -3.77
N VAL A 57 -2.16 4.66 -2.63
CA VAL A 57 -1.57 4.13 -1.39
C VAL A 57 -2.40 2.96 -0.89
N VAL A 58 -1.73 1.84 -0.62
CA VAL A 58 -2.38 0.61 -0.13
C VAL A 58 -2.15 0.50 1.36
N ALA A 59 -3.21 0.71 2.14
CA ALA A 59 -3.17 0.72 3.60
C ALA A 59 -3.82 -0.53 4.23
N ASN A 60 -4.51 -1.34 3.41
CA ASN A 60 -5.25 -2.51 3.87
C ASN A 60 -4.35 -3.74 4.09
N HIS A 61 -3.52 -4.09 3.10
CA HIS A 61 -2.81 -5.37 3.06
C HIS A 61 -1.40 -5.23 2.47
N VAL A 62 -0.66 -6.33 2.49
CA VAL A 62 0.68 -6.45 1.89
C VAL A 62 0.70 -7.55 0.83
N GLY A 63 1.83 -7.72 0.14
CA GLY A 63 1.97 -8.77 -0.87
C GLY A 63 1.80 -10.19 -0.32
N PRO A 64 1.52 -11.18 -1.20
CA PRO A 64 1.23 -12.56 -0.81
C PRO A 64 2.47 -13.28 -0.24
N VAL A 65 2.66 -13.18 1.09
CA VAL A 65 3.74 -13.86 1.83
C VAL A 65 3.23 -14.93 2.80
N GLY A 66 1.94 -15.27 2.73
CA GLY A 66 1.31 -16.24 3.62
C GLY A 66 1.35 -15.76 5.09
N TYR A 67 2.11 -16.46 5.92
CA TYR A 67 2.33 -16.12 7.33
C TYR A 67 3.81 -15.82 7.66
N SER A 68 4.64 -15.64 6.62
CA SER A 68 6.08 -15.39 6.75
C SER A 68 6.41 -13.94 6.42
N TYR A 69 6.24 -13.06 7.40
CA TYR A 69 6.29 -11.61 7.21
C TYR A 69 7.69 -10.99 7.18
N SER A 70 8.75 -11.77 7.40
CA SER A 70 10.12 -11.25 7.60
C SER A 70 10.67 -10.37 6.48
N THR A 71 10.09 -10.47 5.27
CA THR A 71 10.49 -9.67 4.10
C THR A 71 9.65 -8.40 3.89
N ILE A 72 8.60 -8.20 4.69
CA ILE A 72 7.70 -7.06 4.59
C ILE A 72 8.19 -5.93 5.49
N VAL A 73 8.46 -4.77 4.90
CA VAL A 73 9.02 -3.61 5.59
C VAL A 73 8.00 -2.46 5.58
N PRO A 74 7.63 -1.90 6.74
CA PRO A 74 8.11 -2.21 8.09
C PRO A 74 7.33 -3.34 8.80
N PHE A 75 6.37 -3.98 8.13
CA PHE A 75 5.42 -4.91 8.77
C PHE A 75 5.94 -6.35 8.90
N ASN A 76 7.07 -6.54 9.56
CA ASN A 76 7.76 -7.84 9.61
C ASN A 76 7.39 -8.75 10.80
N ASP A 77 6.46 -8.33 11.66
CA ASP A 77 5.99 -9.06 12.84
C ASP A 77 4.52 -9.50 12.67
N ALA A 78 4.17 -10.67 13.22
CA ALA A 78 2.82 -11.21 13.12
C ALA A 78 1.76 -10.36 13.84
N SER A 79 2.15 -9.60 14.87
CA SER A 79 1.25 -8.67 15.59
C SER A 79 0.81 -7.47 14.74
N HIS A 80 1.44 -7.25 13.59
CA HIS A 80 1.04 -6.20 12.65
C HIS A 80 -0.17 -6.59 11.79
N TYR A 81 -0.66 -7.83 11.89
CA TYR A 81 -1.74 -8.37 11.06
C TYR A 81 -2.91 -8.82 11.92
N HIS A 82 -4.11 -8.84 11.34
CA HIS A 82 -5.25 -9.48 11.98
C HIS A 82 -4.99 -10.98 12.16
N ASN A 83 -5.29 -11.51 13.34
CA ASN A 83 -4.94 -12.87 13.74
C ASN A 83 -5.91 -13.94 13.20
N CYS A 84 -6.86 -13.55 12.34
CA CYS A 84 -7.79 -14.45 11.67
C CYS A 84 -8.73 -15.25 12.58
N ASN A 85 -8.76 -14.99 13.89
CA ASN A 85 -9.53 -15.80 14.84
C ASN A 85 -11.05 -15.69 14.63
N SER A 86 -11.50 -14.55 14.10
CA SER A 86 -12.91 -14.27 13.77
C SER A 86 -13.26 -14.59 12.31
N CYS A 87 -12.31 -15.13 11.55
CA CYS A 87 -12.45 -15.34 10.12
C CYS A 87 -12.85 -16.78 9.77
N PRO A 88 -13.58 -16.97 8.66
CA PRO A 88 -13.82 -18.29 8.10
C PRO A 88 -12.53 -19.06 7.72
N SER A 89 -12.70 -20.32 7.30
CA SER A 89 -11.59 -21.19 6.87
C SER A 89 -10.66 -20.49 5.87
N GLY A 90 -9.35 -20.60 6.12
CA GLY A 90 -8.32 -19.95 5.30
C GLY A 90 -8.15 -18.45 5.55
N CYS A 91 -8.77 -17.91 6.60
CA CYS A 91 -8.80 -16.48 6.91
C CYS A 91 -9.37 -15.61 5.78
N GLN A 92 -10.20 -16.18 4.90
CA GLN A 92 -10.76 -15.47 3.75
C GLN A 92 -12.08 -14.80 4.12
N ILE A 93 -12.32 -13.64 3.52
CA ILE A 93 -13.67 -13.10 3.41
C ILE A 93 -14.52 -14.12 2.64
N GLN A 94 -15.64 -14.55 3.23
CA GLN A 94 -16.61 -15.43 2.57
C GLN A 94 -17.97 -14.76 2.41
N ASP A 95 -18.28 -13.77 3.23
CA ASP A 95 -19.49 -12.96 3.14
C ASP A 95 -19.14 -11.47 3.13
N PHE A 96 -19.28 -10.84 1.96
CA PHE A 96 -19.05 -9.40 1.77
C PHE A 96 -20.15 -8.52 2.38
N ASN A 97 -21.22 -9.09 2.92
CA ASN A 97 -22.21 -8.36 3.72
C ASN A 97 -21.90 -8.41 5.22
N ASN A 98 -20.88 -9.16 5.62
CA ASN A 98 -20.44 -9.26 7.01
C ASN A 98 -19.30 -8.26 7.25
N GLN A 99 -19.61 -7.10 7.83
CA GLN A 99 -18.64 -6.02 8.03
C GLN A 99 -17.36 -6.46 8.76
N PRO A 100 -17.44 -7.20 9.90
CA PRO A 100 -16.23 -7.74 10.53
C PRO A 100 -15.37 -8.61 9.62
N GLN A 101 -15.96 -9.43 8.74
CA GLN A 101 -15.16 -10.17 7.78
C GLN A 101 -14.48 -9.24 6.77
N VAL A 102 -15.22 -8.27 6.23
CA VAL A 102 -14.70 -7.33 5.23
C VAL A 102 -13.52 -6.52 5.78
N GLU A 103 -13.53 -6.19 7.07
CA GLU A 103 -12.50 -5.36 7.71
C GLU A 103 -11.34 -6.14 8.32
N ASP A 104 -11.57 -7.36 8.84
CA ASP A 104 -10.56 -8.09 9.63
C ASP A 104 -10.03 -9.37 8.94
N CYS A 105 -10.61 -9.80 7.82
CA CYS A 105 -10.20 -11.00 7.10
C CYS A 105 -9.47 -10.69 5.80
N ARG A 106 -8.67 -11.66 5.34
CA ARG A 106 -7.84 -11.49 4.16
C ARG A 106 -8.69 -11.39 2.91
N LEU A 107 -8.55 -10.26 2.21
CA LEU A 107 -9.00 -10.10 0.85
C LEU A 107 -8.10 -10.93 -0.10
N ALA A 108 -8.67 -11.96 -0.73
CA ALA A 108 -7.97 -12.82 -1.69
C ALA A 108 -6.63 -13.40 -1.19
N GLY A 109 -6.53 -13.73 0.10
CA GLY A 109 -5.33 -14.34 0.70
C GLY A 109 -4.25 -13.35 1.10
N LEU A 110 -4.42 -12.06 0.82
CA LEU A 110 -3.44 -11.03 1.13
C LEU A 110 -3.38 -10.82 2.64
N PRO A 111 -2.19 -10.85 3.27
CA PRO A 111 -2.09 -10.63 4.70
C PRO A 111 -2.61 -9.25 5.08
N ASP A 112 -3.57 -9.24 5.98
CA ASP A 112 -4.39 -8.09 6.32
C ASP A 112 -3.80 -7.35 7.52
N LEU A 113 -3.44 -6.08 7.34
CA LEU A 113 -2.79 -5.27 8.37
C LEU A 113 -3.79 -4.93 9.47
N ASN A 114 -3.35 -4.98 10.73
CA ASN A 114 -4.17 -4.59 11.86
C ASN A 114 -3.97 -3.09 12.18
N GLN A 115 -4.82 -2.22 11.65
CA GLN A 115 -4.71 -0.77 11.86
C GLN A 115 -5.04 -0.34 13.30
N THR A 116 -5.67 -1.21 14.12
CA THR A 116 -5.83 -0.94 15.56
C THR A 116 -4.52 -1.07 16.34
N ASN A 117 -3.51 -1.73 15.77
CA ASN A 117 -2.15 -1.73 16.29
C ASN A 117 -1.53 -0.33 16.08
N SER A 118 -1.06 0.30 17.16
CA SER A 118 -0.51 1.66 17.12
C SER A 118 0.77 1.76 16.30
N PHE A 119 1.56 0.69 16.19
CA PHE A 119 2.71 0.68 15.29
C PHE A 119 2.26 0.74 13.83
N VAL A 120 1.26 -0.06 13.45
CA VAL A 120 0.76 -0.16 12.07
C VAL A 120 0.16 1.17 11.61
N SER A 121 -0.78 1.72 12.40
CA SER A 121 -1.42 3.00 12.08
C SER A 121 -0.41 4.14 11.99
N ASN A 122 0.52 4.26 12.95
CA ASN A 122 1.55 5.30 12.91
C ASN A 122 2.53 5.14 11.73
N ALA A 123 2.91 3.91 11.40
CA ALA A 123 3.79 3.62 10.27
C ALA A 123 3.13 3.99 8.94
N LEU A 124 1.86 3.64 8.74
CA LEU A 124 1.09 4.01 7.54
C LEU A 124 0.93 5.53 7.41
N LEU A 125 0.51 6.21 8.50
CA LEU A 125 0.37 7.67 8.50
C LEU A 125 1.70 8.39 8.21
N SER A 126 2.79 7.92 8.84
CA SER A 126 4.12 8.49 8.62
C SER A 126 4.60 8.24 7.19
N TRP A 127 4.40 7.04 6.67
CA TRP A 127 4.76 6.70 5.30
C TRP A 127 3.99 7.54 4.28
N ILE A 128 2.67 7.63 4.38
CA ILE A 128 1.83 8.41 3.46
C ILE A 128 2.21 9.91 3.52
N THR A 129 2.41 10.44 4.72
CA THR A 129 2.84 11.85 4.92
C THR A 129 4.20 12.11 4.28
N ASN A 130 5.16 11.20 4.48
CA ASN A 130 6.50 11.34 3.90
C ASN A 130 6.47 11.16 2.37
N LEU A 131 5.74 10.17 1.86
CA LEU A 131 5.61 9.91 0.42
C LEU A 131 5.04 11.14 -0.29
N THR A 132 3.95 11.70 0.23
CA THR A 132 3.29 12.86 -0.36
C THR A 132 4.16 14.12 -0.29
N SER A 133 4.71 14.44 0.88
CA SER A 133 5.53 15.65 1.06
C SER A 133 6.89 15.59 0.35
N PHE A 134 7.54 14.42 0.34
CA PHE A 134 8.85 14.26 -0.25
C PHE A 134 8.80 14.37 -1.77
N TYR A 135 7.88 13.66 -2.44
CA TYR A 135 7.75 13.69 -3.90
C TYR A 135 6.88 14.84 -4.42
N GLY A 136 6.11 15.51 -3.56
CA GLY A 136 5.22 16.59 -3.95
C GLY A 136 3.91 16.12 -4.59
N PHE A 137 3.38 14.96 -4.18
CA PHE A 137 2.06 14.53 -4.67
C PHE A 137 0.95 15.45 -4.15
N ASP A 138 0.00 15.76 -5.03
CA ASP A 138 -1.10 16.69 -4.77
C ASP A 138 -2.32 16.00 -4.11
N GLY A 139 -2.31 14.67 -4.07
CA GLY A 139 -3.37 13.90 -3.44
C GLY A 139 -3.04 12.42 -3.35
N VAL A 140 -3.87 11.71 -2.59
CA VAL A 140 -3.81 10.26 -2.44
C VAL A 140 -5.14 9.65 -2.84
N ARG A 141 -5.08 8.54 -3.56
CA ARG A 141 -6.19 7.60 -3.64
C ARG A 141 -5.84 6.47 -2.68
N ILE A 142 -6.69 6.20 -1.70
CA ILE A 142 -6.48 5.14 -0.72
C ILE A 142 -7.22 3.90 -1.22
N ASP A 143 -6.49 2.81 -1.40
CA ASP A 143 -7.05 1.49 -1.70
C ASP A 143 -7.76 0.88 -0.49
#